data_AF-A0A937ASW5-F1
#
_entry.id   AF-A0A937ASW5-F1
#
_cell.length_a   1.000
_cell.length_b   1.000
_cell.length_c   1.000
_cell.angle_alpha   90.00
_cell.angle_beta   90.00
_cell.angle_gamma   90.00
#
_symmetry.space_group_name_H-M   'P 1'
#
loop_
_entity.id
_entity.type
_entity.pdbx_description
1 polymer ?
#
loop_
_entity_poly.entity_id
_entity_poly.type
_entity_poly.pdbx_seq_one_letter_code
_entity_poly.pdbx_strand_id
1 'polypeptide(L)'
;MKNVYRFFSKPGFLSSNYTLKFLVIAFIGVHIPLIVLIMAITFHWTSLEGWNIIVVALLATLIATAGTLYLLRGLLWPLHEAKKALSDYTGKKIIPALPLHYTDEAGQLLQQVQLTIDSMDGLLRERKDLLALLSNDLRTPFAEMSHIGSLIQTEKNPDNIQQYGFWVHKTASEQLRFIEDIVLILEGGNDDNQSHVYESTKVERVIGLAIDTQHLSALSKQIQILKHDIPDVFVKCNRRLLSQAISNIIGNAIKFSHR
;
A
#
# COMPACT_ATOMS: atom_id res chain seq x y z
N MET A 1 -14.09 17.93 -23.75
CA MET A 1 -13.33 16.69 -24.05
C MET A 1 -13.95 15.44 -23.42
N LYS A 2 -14.30 15.45 -22.12
CA LYS A 2 -15.05 14.35 -21.45
C LYS A 2 -16.28 13.83 -22.24
N ASN A 3 -17.05 14.73 -22.85
CA ASN A 3 -18.24 14.37 -23.65
C ASN A 3 -17.91 13.57 -24.92
N VAL A 4 -16.75 13.85 -25.54
CA VAL A 4 -16.27 13.12 -26.73
C VAL A 4 -15.92 11.70 -26.34
N TYR A 5 -15.11 11.53 -25.29
CA TYR A 5 -14.75 10.20 -24.80
C TYR A 5 -15.98 9.39 -24.37
N ARG A 6 -16.92 10.00 -23.62
CA ARG A 6 -18.17 9.35 -23.22
C ARG A 6 -18.99 8.85 -24.42
N PHE A 7 -18.99 9.58 -25.54
CA PHE A 7 -19.69 9.18 -26.75
C PHE A 7 -19.09 7.90 -27.35
N PHE A 8 -17.76 7.81 -27.45
CA PHE A 8 -17.07 6.62 -27.98
C PHE A 8 -17.02 5.44 -27.01
N SER A 9 -17.30 5.67 -25.73
CA SER A 9 -17.37 4.62 -24.71
C SER A 9 -18.78 4.09 -24.44
N LYS A 10 -19.79 4.53 -25.22
CA LYS A 10 -21.11 3.89 -25.22
C LYS A 10 -21.02 2.46 -25.76
N PRO A 11 -21.86 1.52 -25.30
CA PRO A 11 -21.85 0.13 -25.76
C PRO A 11 -22.08 0.05 -27.28
N GLY A 12 -21.18 -0.66 -27.97
CA GLY A 12 -21.19 -0.80 -29.44
C GLY A 12 -19.91 -1.44 -29.98
N PHE A 13 -19.75 -1.53 -31.30
CA PHE A 13 -18.60 -2.19 -31.95
C PHE A 13 -17.23 -1.63 -31.53
N LEU A 14 -17.17 -0.36 -31.17
CA LEU A 14 -15.94 0.32 -30.76
C LEU A 14 -15.72 0.34 -29.24
N SER A 15 -16.63 -0.22 -28.42
CA SER A 15 -16.64 0.09 -26.99
C SER A 15 -15.58 -0.64 -26.17
N SER A 16 -15.13 -1.82 -26.59
CA SER A 16 -14.23 -2.65 -25.80
C SER A 16 -12.74 -2.42 -26.05
N ASN A 17 -12.36 -1.91 -27.24
CA ASN A 17 -10.96 -1.77 -27.63
C ASN A 17 -10.64 -0.30 -27.93
N TYR A 18 -9.86 0.31 -27.03
CA TYR A 18 -9.46 1.70 -27.09
C TYR A 18 -8.58 2.00 -28.32
N THR A 19 -7.68 1.08 -28.70
CA THR A 19 -6.84 1.21 -29.89
C THR A 19 -7.68 1.24 -31.17
N LEU A 20 -8.74 0.42 -31.23
CA LEU A 20 -9.66 0.42 -32.37
C LEU A 20 -10.36 1.78 -32.53
N LYS A 21 -10.69 2.47 -31.43
CA LYS A 21 -11.28 3.81 -31.48
C LYS A 21 -10.34 4.81 -32.18
N PHE A 22 -9.04 4.77 -31.86
CA PHE A 22 -8.02 5.58 -32.53
C PHE A 22 -7.93 5.25 -34.01
N LEU A 23 -7.84 3.96 -34.34
CA LEU A 23 -7.71 3.49 -35.71
C LEU A 23 -8.89 3.92 -36.58
N VAL A 24 -10.12 3.73 -36.10
CA VAL A 24 -11.34 4.08 -36.86
C VAL A 24 -11.43 5.59 -37.09
N ILE A 25 -11.13 6.42 -36.07
CA ILE A 25 -11.14 7.88 -36.22
C ILE A 25 -10.09 8.34 -37.23
N ALA A 26 -8.86 7.80 -37.13
CA ALA A 26 -7.79 8.11 -38.08
C ALA A 26 -8.13 7.65 -39.50
N PHE A 27 -8.66 6.43 -39.64
CA PHE A 27 -9.08 5.86 -40.91
C PHE A 27 -10.15 6.73 -41.59
N ILE A 28 -11.21 7.08 -40.85
CA ILE A 28 -12.29 7.96 -41.30
C ILE A 28 -11.73 9.33 -41.73
N GLY A 29 -10.85 9.91 -40.91
CA GLY A 29 -10.22 11.19 -41.20
C GLY A 29 -9.47 11.28 -42.51
N VAL A 30 -8.75 10.20 -42.83
CA VAL A 30 -7.92 10.12 -44.04
C VAL A 30 -8.75 9.74 -45.26
N HIS A 31 -9.67 8.77 -45.11
CA HIS A 31 -10.34 8.17 -46.26
C HIS A 31 -11.63 8.89 -46.65
N ILE A 32 -12.38 9.52 -45.74
CA ILE A 32 -13.63 10.20 -46.09
C ILE A 32 -13.40 11.33 -47.10
N PRO A 33 -12.43 12.26 -46.92
CA PRO A 33 -12.17 13.30 -47.91
C PRO A 33 -11.83 12.73 -49.29
N LEU A 34 -11.01 11.68 -49.32
CA LEU A 34 -10.60 11.03 -50.56
C LEU A 34 -11.79 10.35 -51.26
N ILE A 35 -12.60 9.59 -50.52
CA ILE A 35 -13.77 8.88 -51.06
C ILE A 35 -14.81 9.89 -51.55
N VAL A 36 -15.11 10.93 -50.77
CA VAL A 36 -16.06 11.99 -51.16
C VAL A 36 -15.58 12.70 -52.41
N LEU A 37 -14.28 12.98 -52.53
CA LEU A 37 -13.69 13.60 -53.72
C LEU A 37 -13.83 12.69 -54.95
N ILE A 38 -13.46 11.40 -54.84
CA ILE A 38 -13.58 10.42 -55.92
C ILE A 38 -15.05 10.28 -56.36
N MET A 39 -15.98 10.25 -55.41
CA MET A 39 -17.41 10.12 -55.67
C MET A 39 -17.97 11.38 -56.34
N ALA A 40 -17.59 12.57 -55.88
CA ALA A 40 -18.00 13.85 -56.47
C ALA A 40 -17.57 13.96 -57.94
N ILE A 41 -16.36 13.52 -58.27
CA ILE A 41 -15.83 13.49 -59.63
C ILE A 41 -16.57 12.44 -60.48
N THR A 42 -16.75 11.22 -59.96
CA THR A 42 -17.35 10.10 -60.72
C THR A 42 -18.83 10.34 -61.06
N PHE A 43 -19.61 10.85 -60.09
CA PHE A 43 -21.04 11.10 -60.24
C PHE A 43 -21.38 12.49 -60.76
N HIS A 44 -20.38 13.31 -61.08
CA HIS A 44 -20.55 14.69 -61.56
C HIS A 44 -21.46 15.51 -60.62
N TRP A 45 -21.34 15.30 -59.30
CA TRP A 45 -22.15 16.02 -58.30
C TRP A 45 -21.93 17.53 -58.35
N THR A 46 -20.73 17.94 -58.78
CA THR A 46 -20.32 19.33 -58.93
C THR A 46 -19.45 19.43 -60.17
N SER A 47 -19.55 20.54 -60.91
CA SER A 47 -18.69 20.86 -62.06
C SER A 47 -17.28 21.24 -61.59
N LEU A 48 -16.57 20.30 -60.98
CA LEU A 48 -15.21 20.48 -60.51
C LEU A 48 -14.25 20.30 -61.69
N GLU A 49 -13.82 21.42 -62.29
CA GLU A 49 -12.85 21.43 -63.38
C GLU A 49 -11.54 22.11 -62.96
N GLY A 50 -10.42 21.61 -63.48
CA GLY A 50 -9.09 22.23 -63.33
C GLY A 50 -8.66 22.44 -61.88
N TRP A 51 -8.33 23.69 -61.54
CA TRP A 51 -7.78 24.08 -60.23
C TRP A 51 -8.77 23.89 -59.07
N ASN A 52 -10.07 23.90 -59.34
CA ASN A 52 -11.10 23.79 -58.29
C ASN A 52 -11.06 22.43 -57.57
N ILE A 53 -10.63 21.36 -58.25
CA ILE A 53 -10.45 20.03 -57.64
C ILE A 53 -9.40 20.09 -56.52
N ILE A 54 -8.28 20.77 -56.77
CA ILE A 54 -7.17 20.87 -55.82
C ILE A 54 -7.60 21.66 -54.58
N VAL A 55 -8.30 22.79 -54.79
CA VAL A 55 -8.78 23.64 -53.69
C VAL A 55 -9.81 22.89 -52.83
N VAL A 56 -10.77 22.21 -53.45
CA VAL A 56 -11.78 21.43 -52.72
C VAL A 56 -11.15 20.26 -51.98
N ALA A 57 -10.21 19.55 -52.59
CA ALA A 57 -9.47 18.46 -51.94
C ALA A 57 -8.68 18.96 -50.72
N LEU A 58 -7.97 20.09 -50.85
CA LEU A 58 -7.21 20.70 -49.77
C LEU A 58 -8.12 21.16 -48.61
N LEU A 59 -9.24 21.81 -48.91
CA LEU A 59 -10.19 22.24 -47.88
C LEU A 59 -10.84 21.05 -47.17
N ALA A 60 -11.27 20.03 -47.93
CA ALA A 60 -11.87 18.82 -47.37
C ALA A 60 -10.88 18.08 -46.44
N THR A 61 -9.62 17.94 -46.86
CA THR A 61 -8.58 17.30 -46.04
C THR A 61 -8.23 18.12 -44.79
N LEU A 62 -8.17 19.46 -44.88
CA LEU A 62 -7.93 20.33 -43.73
C LEU A 62 -9.07 20.21 -42.69
N ILE A 63 -10.33 20.25 -43.16
CA ILE A 63 -11.51 20.13 -42.29
C ILE A 63 -11.55 18.76 -41.62
N ALA A 64 -11.31 17.68 -42.38
CA ALA A 64 -11.29 16.34 -41.82
C ALA A 64 -10.14 16.15 -40.82
N THR A 65 -8.95 16.69 -41.11
CA THR A 65 -7.81 16.66 -40.18
C THR A 65 -8.11 17.44 -38.90
N ALA A 66 -8.72 18.62 -38.99
CA ALA A 66 -9.13 19.39 -37.82
C ALA A 66 -10.15 18.61 -36.98
N GLY A 67 -11.13 17.97 -37.64
CA GLY A 67 -12.11 17.11 -37.00
C GLY A 67 -11.48 15.91 -36.30
N THR A 68 -10.55 15.20 -36.94
CA THR A 68 -9.89 14.04 -36.35
C THR A 68 -9.01 14.41 -35.18
N LEU A 69 -8.23 15.50 -35.27
CA LEU A 69 -7.43 15.99 -34.15
C LEU A 69 -8.31 16.38 -32.96
N TYR A 70 -9.48 16.98 -33.20
CA TYR A 70 -10.44 17.29 -32.14
C TYR A 70 -10.95 16.02 -31.44
N LEU A 71 -11.35 15.00 -32.21
CA LEU A 71 -11.82 13.73 -31.67
C LEU A 71 -10.71 13.00 -30.88
N LEU A 72 -9.50 12.96 -31.44
CA LEU A 72 -8.33 12.32 -30.82
C LEU A 72 -7.97 12.95 -29.48
N ARG A 73 -7.97 14.28 -29.39
CA ARG A 73 -7.81 15.00 -28.11
C ARG A 73 -8.89 14.61 -27.10
N GLY A 74 -10.12 14.41 -27.56
CA GLY A 74 -11.21 13.89 -26.75
C GLY A 74 -10.90 12.49 -26.18
N LEU A 75 -10.37 11.59 -27.00
CA LEU A 75 -10.01 10.24 -26.56
C LEU A 75 -8.85 10.25 -25.56
N LEU A 76 -7.89 11.17 -25.69
CA LEU A 76 -6.75 11.31 -24.76
C LEU A 76 -7.13 11.90 -23.39
N TRP A 77 -8.39 12.30 -23.17
CA TRP A 77 -8.85 12.87 -21.91
C TRP A 77 -8.56 11.98 -20.66
N PRO A 78 -8.83 10.65 -20.66
CA PRO A 78 -8.52 9.78 -19.52
C PRO A 78 -7.05 9.83 -19.10
N LEU A 79 -6.13 9.88 -20.07
CA LEU A 79 -4.70 9.94 -19.78
C LEU A 79 -4.31 11.25 -19.10
N HIS A 80 -4.91 12.36 -19.53
CA HIS A 80 -4.69 13.66 -18.90
C HIS A 80 -5.23 13.70 -17.47
N GLU A 81 -6.43 13.15 -17.23
CA GLU A 81 -7.01 13.08 -15.88
C GLU A 81 -6.22 12.15 -14.96
N ALA A 82 -5.77 10.99 -15.44
CA ALA A 82 -4.90 10.09 -14.69
C ALA A 82 -3.61 10.81 -14.24
N LYS A 83 -2.94 11.51 -15.17
CA LYS A 83 -1.74 12.30 -14.88
C LYS A 83 -2.03 13.38 -13.84
N LYS A 84 -3.12 14.13 -14.02
CA LYS A 84 -3.52 15.21 -13.11
C LYS A 84 -3.81 14.67 -11.71
N ALA A 85 -4.57 13.58 -11.60
CA ALA A 85 -4.90 12.91 -10.35
C ALA A 85 -3.64 12.48 -9.58
N LEU A 86 -2.68 11.84 -10.27
CA LEU A 86 -1.40 11.47 -9.67
C LEU A 86 -0.61 12.70 -9.20
N SER A 87 -0.56 13.77 -10.01
CA SER A 87 0.14 15.02 -9.66
C SER A 87 -0.50 15.74 -8.48
N ASP A 88 -1.84 15.81 -8.44
CA ASP A 88 -2.59 16.45 -7.36
C ASP A 88 -2.47 15.64 -6.06
N TYR A 89 -2.48 14.30 -6.13
CA TYR A 89 -2.27 13.47 -4.94
C TYR A 89 -0.84 13.55 -4.41
N THR A 90 0.17 13.45 -5.29
CA THR A 90 1.58 13.52 -4.87
C THR A 90 1.98 14.89 -4.34
N GLY A 91 1.53 15.97 -5.00
CA GLY A 91 1.88 17.34 -4.60
C GLY A 91 1.00 17.94 -3.51
N LYS A 92 -0.30 17.66 -3.52
CA LYS A 92 -1.29 18.33 -2.64
C LYS A 92 -2.08 17.37 -1.74
N LYS A 93 -1.87 16.05 -1.86
CA LYS A 93 -2.62 15.02 -1.10
C LYS A 93 -4.14 15.09 -1.32
N ILE A 94 -4.56 15.53 -2.51
CA ILE A 94 -5.98 15.55 -2.89
C ILE A 94 -6.34 14.17 -3.43
N ILE A 95 -7.36 13.53 -2.83
CA ILE A 95 -7.90 12.27 -3.32
C ILE A 95 -8.83 12.58 -4.50
N PRO A 96 -8.54 12.06 -5.69
CA PRO A 96 -9.35 12.30 -6.87
C PRO A 96 -10.66 11.50 -6.82
N ALA A 97 -11.60 11.85 -7.70
CA ALA A 97 -12.84 11.11 -7.95
C ALA A 97 -12.91 10.72 -9.43
N LEU A 98 -12.05 9.79 -9.85
CA LEU A 98 -11.98 9.34 -11.23
C LEU A 98 -13.20 8.48 -11.60
N PRO A 99 -13.66 8.51 -12.87
CA PRO A 99 -14.79 7.70 -13.30
C PRO A 99 -14.42 6.21 -13.38
N LEU A 100 -15.23 5.36 -12.74
CA LEU A 100 -14.96 3.92 -12.59
C LEU A 100 -15.81 3.01 -13.50
N HIS A 101 -16.66 3.59 -14.35
CA HIS A 101 -17.68 2.86 -15.12
C HIS A 101 -17.26 2.52 -16.57
N TYR A 102 -16.09 2.98 -17.00
CA TYR A 102 -15.58 2.71 -18.34
C TYR A 102 -14.88 1.36 -18.38
N THR A 103 -15.18 0.56 -19.40
CA THR A 103 -14.70 -0.84 -19.51
C THR A 103 -13.54 -1.02 -20.49
N ASP A 104 -13.21 0.00 -21.27
CA ASP A 104 -12.07 0.00 -22.18
C ASP A 104 -10.74 0.20 -21.42
N GLU A 105 -9.62 -0.02 -22.09
CA GLU A 105 -8.27 0.00 -21.50
C GLU A 105 -7.96 1.34 -20.82
N ALA A 106 -8.42 2.47 -21.40
CA ALA A 106 -8.27 3.79 -20.80
C ALA A 106 -9.16 3.98 -19.55
N GLY A 107 -10.34 3.38 -19.53
CA GLY A 107 -11.22 3.33 -18.36
C GLY A 107 -10.64 2.49 -17.23
N GLN A 108 -10.10 1.32 -17.57
CA GLN A 108 -9.40 0.43 -16.63
C GLN A 108 -8.18 1.12 -16.02
N LEU A 109 -7.43 1.89 -16.82
CA LEU A 109 -6.32 2.71 -16.31
C LEU A 109 -6.81 3.72 -15.25
N LEU A 110 -7.91 4.43 -15.50
CA LEU A 110 -8.48 5.37 -14.52
C LEU A 110 -8.90 4.66 -13.23
N GLN A 111 -9.51 3.49 -13.34
CA GLN A 111 -9.88 2.67 -12.19
C GLN A 111 -8.64 2.22 -11.40
N GLN A 112 -7.61 1.73 -12.08
CA GLN A 112 -6.36 1.31 -11.45
C GLN A 112 -5.65 2.47 -10.75
N VAL A 113 -5.61 3.65 -11.37
CA VAL A 113 -5.05 4.86 -10.76
C VAL A 113 -5.82 5.26 -9.50
N GLN A 114 -7.16 5.24 -9.54
CA GLN A 114 -7.98 5.53 -8.36
C GLN A 114 -7.68 4.55 -7.23
N LEU A 115 -7.75 3.25 -7.49
CA LEU A 115 -7.51 2.20 -6.49
C LEU A 115 -6.10 2.30 -5.89
N THR A 116 -5.11 2.63 -6.71
CA THR A 116 -3.73 2.80 -6.24
C THR A 116 -3.62 3.99 -5.30
N ILE A 117 -4.23 5.13 -5.65
CA ILE A 117 -4.23 6.33 -4.79
C ILE A 117 -4.95 6.04 -3.46
N ASP A 118 -6.11 5.39 -3.52
CA ASP A 118 -6.89 5.05 -2.33
C ASP A 118 -6.12 4.08 -1.41
N SER A 119 -5.46 3.07 -1.98
CA SER A 119 -4.61 2.14 -1.22
C SER A 119 -3.42 2.85 -0.59
N MET A 120 -2.72 3.71 -1.34
CA MET A 120 -1.61 4.49 -0.80
C MET A 120 -2.06 5.43 0.33
N ASP A 121 -3.22 6.07 0.19
CA ASP A 121 -3.76 6.94 1.23
C ASP A 121 -4.15 6.15 2.48
N GLY A 122 -4.77 4.98 2.31
CA GLY A 122 -5.07 4.04 3.38
C GLY A 122 -3.82 3.64 4.17
N LEU A 123 -2.76 3.20 3.47
CA LEU A 123 -1.49 2.83 4.10
C LEU A 123 -0.84 4.01 4.84
N LEU A 124 -0.92 5.22 4.28
CA LEU A 124 -0.38 6.41 4.93
C LEU A 124 -1.17 6.79 6.19
N ARG A 125 -2.49 6.61 6.20
CA ARG A 125 -3.32 6.83 7.39
C ARG A 125 -3.01 5.80 8.46
N GLU A 126 -2.99 4.53 8.12
CA GLU A 126 -2.65 3.45 9.05
C GLU A 126 -1.27 3.68 9.67
N ARG A 127 -0.27 4.04 8.87
CA ARG A 127 1.05 4.41 9.38
C ARG A 127 1.00 5.59 10.36
N LYS A 128 0.24 6.64 10.06
CA LYS A 128 0.10 7.80 10.96
C LYS A 128 -0.58 7.43 12.27
N ASP A 129 -1.64 6.63 12.19
CA ASP A 129 -2.40 6.18 13.37
C ASP A 129 -1.52 5.28 14.26
N LEU A 130 -0.76 4.36 13.67
CA LEU A 130 0.24 3.57 14.40
C LEU A 130 1.29 4.46 15.08
N LEU A 131 1.87 5.43 14.37
CA LEU A 131 2.84 6.35 14.97
C LEU A 131 2.24 7.19 16.11
N ALA A 132 0.98 7.60 15.99
CA ALA A 132 0.29 8.35 17.04
C ALA A 132 0.05 7.49 18.30
N LEU A 133 -0.41 6.25 18.12
CA LEU A 133 -0.59 5.28 19.20
C LEU A 133 0.74 5.01 19.90
N LEU A 134 1.79 4.68 19.13
CA LEU A 134 3.13 4.48 19.64
C LEU A 134 3.62 5.69 20.44
N SER A 135 3.44 6.91 19.93
CA SER A 135 3.87 8.11 20.64
C SER A 135 3.15 8.29 21.99
N ASN A 136 1.89 7.90 22.10
CA ASN A 136 1.13 8.02 23.34
C ASN A 136 1.58 6.97 24.37
N ASP A 137 1.69 5.73 23.90
CA ASP A 137 2.08 4.58 24.74
C ASP A 137 3.54 4.67 25.18
N LEU A 138 4.40 5.34 24.40
CA LEU A 138 5.75 5.70 24.85
C LEU A 138 5.74 6.84 25.87
N ARG A 139 4.95 7.90 25.66
CA ARG A 139 4.98 9.11 26.50
C ARG A 139 4.58 8.84 27.95
N THR A 140 3.54 8.05 28.16
CA THR A 140 2.95 7.78 29.48
C THR A 140 3.97 7.21 30.49
N PRO A 141 4.67 6.10 30.21
CA PRO A 141 5.66 5.52 31.13
C PRO A 141 6.87 6.42 31.34
N PHE A 142 7.29 7.22 30.35
CA PHE A 142 8.35 8.23 30.54
C PHE A 142 7.92 9.37 31.47
N ALA A 143 6.66 9.82 31.37
CA ALA A 143 6.11 10.82 32.28
C ALA A 143 6.03 10.26 33.71
N GLU A 144 5.63 8.99 33.87
CA GLU A 144 5.60 8.32 35.17
C GLU A 144 7.00 8.21 35.78
N MET A 145 8.00 7.75 35.02
CA MET A 145 9.39 7.69 35.49
C MET A 145 9.92 9.07 35.88
N SER A 146 9.58 10.11 35.12
CA SER A 146 9.96 11.50 35.43
C SER A 146 9.30 11.98 36.72
N HIS A 147 8.03 11.66 36.92
CA HIS A 147 7.31 11.99 38.15
C HIS A 147 7.90 11.29 39.37
N ILE A 148 8.15 9.98 39.29
CA ILE A 148 8.80 9.23 40.36
C ILE A 148 10.21 9.79 40.63
N GLY A 149 10.96 10.14 39.58
CA GLY A 149 12.25 10.80 39.71
C GLY A 149 12.18 12.17 40.41
N SER A 150 11.09 12.92 40.27
CA SER A 150 10.85 14.15 41.03
C SER A 150 10.56 13.88 42.50
N LEU A 151 9.81 12.81 42.82
CA LEU A 151 9.54 12.39 44.19
C LEU A 151 10.84 12.00 44.91
N ILE A 152 11.72 11.24 44.23
CA ILE A 152 13.05 10.85 44.75
C ILE A 152 13.87 12.07 45.17
N GLN A 153 13.82 13.17 44.41
CA GLN A 153 14.60 14.38 44.73
C GLN A 153 14.11 15.12 45.98
N THR A 154 12.83 14.95 46.35
CA THR A 154 12.21 15.64 47.50
C THR A 154 12.04 14.76 48.73
N GLU A 155 12.14 13.44 48.55
CA GLU A 155 11.93 12.45 49.60
C GLU A 155 13.15 12.36 50.53
N LYS A 156 12.89 12.17 51.83
CA LYS A 156 13.94 12.06 52.86
C LYS A 156 14.01 10.67 53.46
N ASN A 157 12.96 9.88 53.36
CA ASN A 157 12.95 8.52 53.87
C ASN A 157 13.73 7.58 52.93
N PRO A 158 14.82 6.93 53.38
CA PRO A 158 15.60 5.99 52.57
C PRO A 158 14.78 4.83 51.99
N ASP A 159 13.81 4.32 52.75
CA ASP A 159 12.96 3.20 52.33
C ASP A 159 12.06 3.59 51.14
N ASN A 160 11.49 4.80 51.19
CA ASN A 160 10.67 5.34 50.09
C ASN A 160 11.53 5.60 48.85
N ILE A 161 12.75 6.14 49.00
CA ILE A 161 13.68 6.36 47.89
C ILE A 161 14.02 5.03 47.21
N GLN A 162 14.30 3.99 47.99
CA GLN A 162 14.58 2.66 47.45
C GLN A 162 13.37 2.09 46.70
N GLN A 163 12.16 2.26 47.24
CA GLN A 163 10.93 1.80 46.60
C GLN A 163 10.64 2.57 45.30
N TYR A 164 10.83 3.89 45.27
CA TYR A 164 10.71 4.70 44.06
C TYR A 164 11.74 4.28 43.00
N GLY A 165 13.00 4.04 43.39
CA GLY A 165 14.04 3.52 42.51
C GLY A 165 13.66 2.16 41.90
N PHE A 166 13.04 1.28 42.69
CA PHE A 166 12.48 0.02 42.19
C PHE A 166 11.39 0.25 41.13
N TRP A 167 10.46 1.18 41.36
CA TRP A 167 9.40 1.50 40.38
C TRP A 167 9.97 2.06 39.08
N VAL A 168 10.92 2.99 39.14
CA VAL A 168 11.60 3.51 37.94
C VAL A 168 12.25 2.38 37.15
N HIS A 169 13.02 1.52 37.82
CA HIS A 169 13.68 0.39 37.16
C HIS A 169 12.66 -0.59 36.54
N LYS A 170 11.56 -0.87 37.25
CA LYS A 170 10.49 -1.74 36.77
C LYS A 170 9.82 -1.16 35.52
N THR A 171 9.40 0.11 35.57
CA THR A 171 8.75 0.80 34.44
C THR A 171 9.69 0.89 33.24
N ALA A 172 10.98 1.18 33.45
CA ALA A 172 11.98 1.19 32.38
C ALA A 172 12.14 -0.20 31.73
N SER A 173 12.16 -1.27 32.53
CA SER A 173 12.31 -2.65 32.05
C SER A 173 11.07 -3.13 31.28
N GLU A 174 9.87 -2.72 31.70
CA GLU A 174 8.63 -2.97 30.96
C GLU A 174 8.61 -2.20 29.64
N GLN A 175 9.09 -0.96 29.65
CA GLN A 175 9.15 -0.13 28.45
C GLN A 175 10.14 -0.64 27.41
N LEU A 176 11.30 -1.13 27.85
CA LEU A 176 12.29 -1.72 26.96
C LEU A 176 11.71 -2.93 26.21
N ARG A 177 11.02 -3.82 26.93
CA ARG A 177 10.34 -4.98 26.34
C ARG A 177 9.25 -4.57 25.34
N PHE A 178 8.47 -3.55 25.65
CA PHE A 178 7.46 -3.02 24.72
C PHE A 178 8.10 -2.51 23.42
N ILE A 179 9.22 -1.79 23.51
CA ILE A 179 9.96 -1.31 22.34
C ILE A 179 10.51 -2.50 21.52
N GLU A 180 11.07 -3.51 22.18
CA GLU A 180 11.55 -4.73 21.53
C GLU A 180 10.42 -5.47 20.78
N ASP A 181 9.24 -5.57 21.40
CA ASP A 181 8.05 -6.18 20.78
C ASP A 181 7.60 -5.40 19.54
N ILE A 182 7.59 -4.06 19.60
CA ILE A 182 7.27 -3.20 18.45
C ILE A 182 8.28 -3.40 17.32
N VAL A 183 9.58 -3.39 17.64
CA VAL A 183 10.64 -3.61 16.64
C VAL A 183 10.46 -4.96 15.98
N LEU A 184 10.17 -6.02 16.75
CA LEU A 184 9.91 -7.35 16.23
C LEU A 184 8.72 -7.37 15.25
N ILE A 185 7.62 -6.67 15.59
CA ILE A 185 6.42 -6.58 14.73
C ILE A 185 6.73 -5.81 13.44
N LEU A 186 7.46 -4.69 13.54
CA LEU A 186 7.83 -3.86 12.38
C LEU A 186 8.85 -4.55 11.47
N GLU A 187 9.79 -5.32 12.03
CA GLU A 187 10.76 -6.12 11.28
C GLU A 187 10.09 -7.33 10.62
N GLY A 188 9.21 -8.03 11.35
CA GLY A 188 8.48 -9.18 10.83
C GLY A 188 7.52 -8.86 9.68
N GLY A 189 7.07 -7.61 9.55
CA GLY A 189 6.23 -7.16 8.44
C GLY A 189 6.98 -6.84 7.14
N ASN A 190 8.31 -6.68 7.17
CA ASN A 190 9.13 -6.36 6.00
C ASN A 190 9.79 -7.60 5.36
N ASP A 191 9.44 -8.80 5.83
CA ASP A 191 10.22 -10.01 5.56
C ASP A 191 9.71 -10.90 4.41
N ASP A 192 9.21 -10.28 3.34
CA ASP A 192 8.82 -11.00 2.12
C ASP A 192 10.05 -11.47 1.29
N ASN A 193 11.29 -11.24 1.78
CA ASN A 193 12.50 -11.52 1.03
C ASN A 193 13.75 -11.96 1.84
N GLN A 194 13.74 -12.06 3.18
CA GLN A 194 14.77 -12.90 3.80
C GLN A 194 14.32 -14.35 3.66
N SER A 195 15.19 -15.15 3.04
CA SER A 195 15.15 -16.60 3.18
C SER A 195 15.23 -16.94 4.67
N HIS A 196 14.09 -16.97 5.37
CA HIS A 196 13.98 -17.67 6.64
C HIS A 196 14.55 -19.06 6.37
N VAL A 197 15.71 -19.37 6.94
CA VAL A 197 16.34 -20.68 6.77
C VAL A 197 15.48 -21.65 7.55
N TYR A 198 14.53 -22.24 6.85
CA TYR A 198 13.65 -23.27 7.38
C TYR A 198 14.43 -24.58 7.43
N GLU A 199 15.02 -24.85 8.59
CA GLU A 199 15.73 -26.10 8.87
C GLU A 199 14.82 -27.11 9.56
N SER A 200 15.02 -28.39 9.27
CA SER A 200 14.39 -29.49 10.01
C SER A 200 15.03 -29.57 11.39
N THR A 201 14.30 -29.15 12.42
CA THR A 201 14.79 -29.06 13.80
C THR A 201 13.98 -29.99 14.70
N LYS A 202 14.66 -30.71 15.61
CA LYS A 202 13.99 -31.45 16.68
C LYS A 202 13.27 -30.49 17.62
N VAL A 203 11.99 -30.73 17.88
CA VAL A 203 11.14 -29.93 18.77
C VAL A 203 11.77 -29.80 20.17
N GLU A 204 12.35 -30.89 20.67
CA GLU A 204 13.01 -30.89 21.97
C GLU A 204 14.13 -29.85 22.10
N ARG A 205 14.91 -29.61 21.03
CA ARG A 205 15.98 -28.62 21.05
C ARG A 205 15.44 -27.20 21.13
N VAL A 206 14.34 -26.92 20.43
CA VAL A 206 13.67 -25.62 20.44
C VAL A 206 13.10 -25.32 21.84
N ILE A 207 12.41 -26.30 22.43
CA ILE A 207 11.84 -26.17 23.77
C ILE A 207 12.94 -26.01 24.82
N GLY A 208 14.04 -26.77 24.72
CA GLY A 208 15.19 -26.65 25.61
C GLY A 208 15.77 -25.23 25.63
N LEU A 209 16.07 -24.68 24.44
CA LEU A 209 16.56 -23.30 24.29
C LEU A 209 15.60 -22.26 24.92
N ALA A 210 14.29 -22.43 24.73
CA ALA A 210 13.29 -21.53 25.30
C ALA A 210 13.23 -21.60 26.83
N ILE A 211 13.32 -22.81 27.41
CA ILE A 211 13.36 -23.01 28.87
C ILE A 211 14.63 -22.41 29.46
N ASP A 212 15.79 -22.68 28.85
CA ASP A 212 17.09 -22.18 29.31
C ASP A 212 17.09 -20.65 29.39
N THR A 213 16.47 -20.00 28.40
CA THR A 213 16.32 -18.53 28.36
C THR A 213 15.52 -17.99 29.56
N GLN A 214 14.54 -18.74 30.06
CA GLN A 214 13.66 -18.32 31.16
C GLN A 214 14.04 -18.90 32.53
N HIS A 215 15.13 -19.67 32.62
CA HIS A 215 15.52 -20.38 33.83
C HIS A 215 15.77 -19.42 35.03
N LEU A 216 16.46 -18.31 34.80
CA LEU A 216 16.70 -17.27 35.82
C LEU A 216 15.39 -16.60 36.29
N SER A 217 14.48 -16.31 35.35
CA SER A 217 13.16 -15.75 35.65
C SER A 217 12.32 -16.70 36.52
N ALA A 218 12.35 -18.01 36.22
CA ALA A 218 11.66 -19.02 37.00
C ALA A 218 12.26 -19.17 38.42
N LEU A 219 13.58 -19.23 38.53
CA LEU A 219 14.30 -19.31 39.81
C LEU A 219 13.98 -18.11 40.72
N SER A 220 14.03 -16.89 40.18
CA SER A 220 13.76 -15.68 40.96
C SER A 220 12.34 -15.66 41.55
N LYS A 221 11.36 -16.27 40.86
CA LYS A 221 9.98 -16.41 41.34
C LYS A 221 9.74 -17.71 42.14
N GLN A 222 10.74 -18.58 42.26
CA GLN A 222 10.64 -19.93 42.83
C GLN A 222 9.56 -20.79 42.15
N ILE A 223 9.45 -20.68 40.82
CA ILE A 223 8.53 -21.48 40.01
C ILE A 223 9.32 -22.64 39.39
N GLN A 224 8.77 -23.85 39.49
CA GLN A 224 9.34 -25.02 38.84
C GLN A 224 8.77 -25.17 37.42
N ILE A 225 9.66 -25.22 36.42
CA ILE A 225 9.28 -25.56 35.04
C ILE A 225 9.29 -27.08 34.92
N LEU A 226 8.11 -27.68 34.73
CA LEU A 226 7.98 -29.12 34.49
C LEU A 226 8.03 -29.40 33.00
N LYS A 227 9.07 -30.08 32.54
CA LYS A 227 9.18 -30.58 31.17
C LYS A 227 8.59 -32.00 31.12
N HIS A 228 7.46 -32.16 30.41
CA HIS A 228 6.90 -33.47 30.12
C HIS A 228 7.61 -34.12 28.93
N ASP A 229 7.34 -35.41 28.73
CA ASP A 229 7.96 -36.22 27.69
C ASP A 229 7.63 -35.63 26.32
N ILE A 230 8.67 -35.29 25.55
CA ILE A 230 8.52 -34.65 24.25
C ILE A 230 8.71 -35.75 23.19
N PRO A 231 7.70 -36.02 22.34
CA PRO A 231 7.85 -37.01 21.29
C PRO A 231 8.96 -36.60 20.32
N ASP A 232 9.71 -37.57 19.77
CA ASP A 232 10.82 -37.31 18.84
C ASP A 232 10.31 -36.85 17.47
N VAL A 233 9.93 -35.57 17.41
CA VAL A 233 9.31 -34.92 16.25
C VAL A 233 10.26 -33.87 15.69
N PHE A 234 10.37 -33.87 14.37
CA PHE A 234 11.07 -32.84 13.61
C PHE A 234 10.07 -31.87 12.99
N VAL A 235 10.35 -30.58 13.11
CA VAL A 235 9.56 -29.51 12.51
C VAL A 235 10.44 -28.71 11.57
N LYS A 236 9.91 -28.39 10.40
CA LYS A 236 10.55 -27.48 9.45
C LYS A 236 10.22 -26.05 9.87
N CYS A 237 11.17 -25.38 10.51
CA CYS A 237 10.94 -24.06 11.11
C CYS A 237 12.21 -23.20 11.08
N ASN A 238 12.05 -21.89 11.27
CA ASN A 238 13.16 -21.06 11.69
C ASN A 238 13.38 -21.27 13.20
N ARG A 239 14.43 -22.01 13.56
CA ARG A 239 14.73 -22.40 14.94
C ARG A 239 14.75 -21.21 15.90
N ARG A 240 15.33 -20.07 15.49
CA ARG A 240 15.46 -18.87 16.33
C ARG A 240 14.09 -18.29 16.65
N LEU A 241 13.27 -18.05 15.62
CA LEU A 241 11.93 -17.45 15.79
C LEU A 241 11.02 -18.36 16.62
N LEU A 242 11.03 -19.67 16.36
CA LEU A 242 10.20 -20.60 17.12
C LEU A 242 10.62 -20.70 18.59
N SER A 243 11.94 -20.72 18.87
CA SER A 243 12.44 -20.73 20.26
C SER A 243 12.07 -19.42 20.98
N GLN A 244 12.14 -18.28 20.30
CA GLN A 244 11.77 -16.98 20.85
C GLN A 244 10.26 -16.90 21.15
N ALA A 245 9.41 -17.36 20.24
CA ALA A 245 7.97 -17.42 20.45
C ALA A 245 7.59 -18.30 21.67
N ILE A 246 8.19 -19.49 21.78
CA ILE A 246 7.99 -20.38 22.93
C ILE A 246 8.52 -19.74 24.22
N SER A 247 9.69 -19.10 24.17
CA SER A 247 10.27 -18.39 25.32
C SER A 247 9.34 -17.28 25.83
N ASN A 248 8.70 -16.53 24.94
CA ASN A 248 7.73 -15.50 25.30
C ASN A 248 6.48 -16.09 25.98
N ILE A 249 5.99 -17.24 25.50
CA ILE A 249 4.87 -17.95 26.14
C ILE A 249 5.26 -18.43 27.54
N ILE A 250 6.44 -19.04 27.70
CA ILE A 250 6.96 -19.49 28.99
C ILE A 250 7.14 -18.30 29.94
N GLY A 251 7.71 -17.20 29.45
CA GLY A 251 7.86 -15.96 30.21
C GLY A 251 6.54 -15.42 30.73
N ASN A 252 5.49 -15.43 29.90
CA ASN A 252 4.13 -15.08 30.31
C ASN A 252 3.57 -16.06 31.36
N ALA A 253 3.74 -17.37 31.17
CA ALA A 253 3.30 -18.37 32.13
C ALA A 253 3.96 -18.20 33.51
N ILE A 254 5.27 -17.90 33.54
CA ILE A 254 6.00 -17.57 34.78
C ILE A 254 5.44 -16.29 35.39
N LYS A 255 5.21 -15.23 34.59
CA LYS A 255 4.68 -13.94 35.06
C LYS A 255 3.33 -14.08 35.76
N PHE A 256 2.42 -14.87 35.21
CA PHE A 256 1.04 -15.01 35.72
C PHE A 256 0.79 -16.22 36.64
N SER A 257 1.72 -17.16 36.76
CA SER A 257 1.58 -18.25 37.74
C SER A 257 1.70 -17.75 39.17
N HIS A 258 0.81 -18.20 40.05
CA HIS A 258 0.90 -18.01 41.49
C HIS A 258 1.85 -19.07 42.09
N ARG A 259 2.47 -18.74 43.23
CA ARG A 259 3.24 -19.73 44.01
C ARG A 259 2.31 -20.76 44.65
#